data_AF-A0A524KZT2-F1
#
_entry.id   AF-A0A524KZT2-F1
#
_cell.length_a   1.000
_cell.length_b   1.000
_cell.length_c   1.000
_cell.angle_alpha   90.00
_cell.angle_beta   90.00
_cell.angle_gamma   90.00
#
_symmetry.space_group_name_H-M   'P 1'
#
loop_
_entity.id
_entity.type
_entity.pdbx_description
1 polymer ?
#
loop_
_entity_poly.entity_id
_entity_poly.type
_entity_poly.pdbx_seq_one_letter_code
_entity_poly.pdbx_strand_id
1 'polypeptide(L)'
;MPFRLRPVNVVVLVHDRGVALFDTGLNMGNTFPRLEDSLKILGRSIRDIDHIFITHYHADHCGLAGRIKEVSGAVIHMSEIGRQIIHNKHDQKQIAETTKKFYVEHGIAEKTVDAYLV
;
A
#
# COMPACT_ATOMS: atom_id res chain seq x y z
N MET A 1 12.64 5.51 -2.41
CA MET A 1 11.70 4.83 -3.32
C MET A 1 12.45 4.45 -4.60
N PRO A 2 12.27 3.24 -5.14
CA PRO A 2 12.91 2.80 -6.39
C PRO A 2 12.11 3.25 -7.64
N PHE A 3 11.21 4.24 -7.49
CA PHE A 3 10.31 4.74 -8.52
C PHE A 3 10.44 6.27 -8.64
N ARG A 4 9.86 6.86 -9.68
CA ARG A 4 9.87 8.33 -9.89
C ARG A 4 9.12 9.11 -8.80
N LEU A 5 8.27 8.46 -8.01
CA LEU A 5 7.64 9.03 -6.81
C LEU A 5 8.70 9.23 -5.71
N ARG A 6 8.79 10.44 -5.14
CA ARG A 6 9.79 10.76 -4.11
C ARG A 6 9.40 10.21 -2.73
N PRO A 7 8.30 10.65 -2.09
CA PRO A 7 7.77 9.98 -0.90
C PRO A 7 6.44 9.27 -1.16
N VAL A 8 6.18 8.24 -0.36
CA VAL A 8 4.83 7.79 -0.01
C VAL A 8 4.57 8.20 1.43
N ASN A 9 3.36 8.64 1.74
CA ASN A 9 2.99 9.08 3.07
C ASN A 9 2.31 7.93 3.82
N VAL A 10 2.72 7.72 5.06
CA VAL A 10 2.02 6.88 6.04
C VAL A 10 1.46 7.83 7.08
N VAL A 11 0.14 7.77 7.32
CA VAL A 11 -0.52 8.63 8.30
C VAL A 11 -0.82 7.83 9.55
N VAL A 12 -0.48 8.41 10.70
CA VAL A 12 -0.70 7.82 12.02
C VAL A 12 -1.87 8.55 12.69
N LEU A 13 -2.87 7.80 13.13
CA LEU A 13 -3.95 8.31 13.97
C LEU A 13 -3.83 7.66 15.35
N VAL A 14 -3.53 8.46 16.37
CA VAL A 14 -3.52 8.02 17.77
C VAL A 14 -4.92 8.19 18.35
N HIS A 15 -5.40 7.16 19.03
CA HIS A 15 -6.69 7.18 19.74
C HIS A 15 -6.57 6.47 21.10
N ASP A 16 -7.65 6.48 21.87
CA ASP A 16 -7.66 6.02 23.28
C ASP A 16 -7.22 4.56 23.48
N ARG A 17 -7.33 3.73 22.44
CA ARG A 17 -7.08 2.29 22.51
C ARG A 17 -5.80 1.84 21.81
N GLY A 18 -5.13 2.72 21.08
CA GLY A 18 -3.99 2.34 20.25
C GLY A 18 -3.69 3.32 19.12
N VAL A 19 -3.17 2.75 18.03
CA VAL A 19 -2.74 3.46 16.83
C VAL A 19 -3.38 2.82 15.59
N ALA A 20 -4.04 3.66 14.79
CA ALA A 20 -4.43 3.31 13.44
C ALA A 20 -3.40 3.85 12.44
N LEU A 21 -2.95 3.01 11.53
CA LEU A 21 -2.13 3.40 10.38
C LEU A 21 -2.97 3.49 9.11
N PHE A 22 -2.71 4.52 8.31
CA PHE A 22 -3.17 4.60 6.93
C PHE A 22 -1.97 4.40 6.01
N ASP A 23 -2.02 3.31 5.24
CA ASP A 23 -0.91 2.72 4.52
C ASP A 23 0.27 2.34 5.42
N THR A 24 1.28 1.69 4.83
CA THR A 24 2.39 1.06 5.56
C THR A 24 3.74 1.27 4.90
N GLY A 25 3.78 1.88 3.71
CA GLY A 25 5.02 2.08 2.98
C GLY A 25 5.49 0.83 2.24
N LEU A 26 6.56 1.01 1.46
CA LEU A 26 7.23 -0.07 0.72
C LEU A 26 8.09 -0.91 1.67
N ASN A 27 8.01 -2.24 1.57
CA ASN A 27 8.91 -3.14 2.31
C ASN A 27 10.30 -3.16 1.67
N MET A 28 11.09 -2.10 1.90
CA MET A 28 12.48 -2.02 1.45
C MET A 28 13.37 -1.32 2.49
N GLY A 29 14.64 -1.70 2.50
CA GLY A 29 15.71 -0.98 3.18
C GLY A 29 15.37 -0.60 4.61
N ASN A 30 15.33 0.70 4.89
CA ASN A 30 15.09 1.26 6.22
C ASN A 30 13.63 1.66 6.49
N THR A 31 12.66 1.23 5.67
CA THR A 31 11.27 1.71 5.81
C THR A 31 10.64 1.29 7.14
N PHE A 32 10.87 0.04 7.57
CA PHE A 32 10.35 -0.44 8.86
C PHE A 32 11.02 0.27 10.06
N PRO A 33 12.36 0.36 10.16
CA PRO A 33 13.02 1.19 11.17
C PRO A 33 12.56 2.66 11.18
N ARG A 34 12.35 3.27 10.01
CA ARG A 34 11.86 4.66 9.93
C ARG A 34 10.45 4.81 10.51
N LEU A 35 9.58 3.81 10.31
CA LEU A 35 8.26 3.78 10.95
C LEU A 35 8.39 3.63 12.47
N GLU A 36 9.26 2.74 12.95
CA GLU A 36 9.55 2.59 14.38
C GLU A 36 10.02 3.91 15.01
N ASP A 37 10.98 4.59 14.38
CA ASP A 37 11.50 5.87 14.88
C ASP A 37 10.44 6.97 14.84
N SER A 38 9.58 6.98 13.81
CA SER A 38 8.46 7.94 13.72
C SER A 38 7.42 7.72 14.82
N LEU A 39 7.11 6.47 15.17
CA LEU A 39 6.19 6.14 16.26
C LEU A 39 6.78 6.48 17.64
N LYS A 40 8.10 6.30 17.83
CA LYS A 40 8.77 6.67 19.09
C LYS A 40 8.64 8.16 19.41
N ILE A 41 8.65 9.03 18.40
CA ILE A 41 8.42 10.48 18.57
C ILE A 41 7.05 10.74 19.22
N LEU A 42 6.07 9.87 18.98
CA LEU A 42 4.72 9.93 19.55
C LEU A 42 4.58 9.15 20.87
N GLY A 43 5.68 8.59 21.41
CA GLY A 43 5.63 7.70 22.56
C GLY A 43 4.92 6.37 22.28
N ARG A 44 4.91 5.93 21.01
CA ARG A 44 4.28 4.69 20.54
C ARG A 44 5.30 3.74 19.92
N SER A 45 4.86 2.52 19.69
CA SER A 45 5.62 1.44 19.09
C SER A 45 4.76 0.71 18.06
N ILE A 46 5.37 -0.19 17.29
CA ILE A 46 4.65 -1.04 16.34
C ILE A 46 3.58 -1.88 17.06
N ARG A 47 3.83 -2.28 18.31
CA ARG A 47 2.90 -3.10 19.11
C ARG A 47 1.62 -2.36 19.51
N ASP A 48 1.63 -1.03 19.45
CA ASP A 48 0.45 -0.21 19.75
C ASP A 48 -0.50 -0.09 18.55
N ILE A 49 -0.10 -0.58 17.37
CA ILE A 49 -0.93 -0.54 16.17
C ILE A 49 -2.01 -1.63 16.26
N ASP A 50 -3.28 -1.24 16.24
CA ASP A 50 -4.42 -2.16 16.28
C ASP A 50 -5.19 -2.20 14.94
N HIS A 51 -5.04 -1.16 14.13
CA HIS A 51 -5.68 -1.05 12.82
C HIS A 51 -4.73 -0.57 11.73
N ILE A 52 -4.83 -1.18 10.55
CA ILE A 52 -4.14 -0.76 9.33
C ILE A 52 -5.21 -0.57 8.23
N PHE A 53 -5.35 0.64 7.72
CA PHE A 53 -6.23 0.97 6.61
C PHE A 53 -5.40 1.16 5.35
N ILE A 54 -5.61 0.30 4.36
CA ILE A 54 -4.89 0.37 3.08
C ILE A 54 -5.73 1.14 2.07
N THR A 55 -5.16 2.21 1.51
CA THR A 55 -5.83 3.03 0.49
C THR A 55 -5.99 2.26 -0.82
N HIS A 56 -4.94 1.57 -1.27
CA HIS A 56 -4.96 0.71 -2.45
C HIS A 56 -3.80 -0.30 -2.44
N TYR A 57 -3.84 -1.26 -3.37
CA TYR A 57 -3.02 -2.48 -3.33
C TYR A 57 -1.54 -2.31 -3.75
N HIS A 58 -1.11 -1.11 -4.17
CA HIS A 58 0.27 -0.94 -4.63
C HIS A 58 1.27 -1.23 -3.49
N ALA A 59 2.40 -1.83 -3.86
CA ALA A 59 3.37 -2.35 -2.91
C ALA A 59 4.00 -1.27 -2.02
N ASP A 60 4.02 -0.02 -2.48
CA ASP A 60 4.47 1.13 -1.70
C ASP A 60 3.46 1.63 -0.67
N HIS A 61 2.22 1.15 -0.71
CA HIS A 61 1.19 1.43 0.29
C HIS A 61 0.97 0.24 1.23
N CYS A 62 0.91 -0.98 0.72
CA CYS A 62 0.62 -2.17 1.54
C CYS A 62 1.86 -3.02 1.89
N GLY A 63 3.06 -2.58 1.54
CA GLY A 63 4.27 -3.40 1.57
C GLY A 63 4.63 -3.95 2.95
N LEU A 64 4.50 -3.14 4.01
CA LEU A 64 4.82 -3.55 5.38
C LEU A 64 3.63 -4.12 6.17
N ALA A 65 2.42 -4.13 5.61
CA ALA A 65 1.20 -4.50 6.33
C ALA A 65 1.28 -5.88 7.00
N GLY A 66 1.79 -6.90 6.28
CA GLY A 66 1.97 -8.24 6.84
C GLY A 66 2.93 -8.26 8.03
N ARG A 67 4.11 -7.66 7.88
CA ARG A 67 5.13 -7.58 8.95
C ARG A 67 4.63 -6.81 10.17
N ILE A 68 3.92 -5.70 9.97
CA ILE A 68 3.34 -4.93 11.07
C ILE A 68 2.31 -5.79 11.81
N LYS A 69 1.43 -6.48 11.09
CA LYS A 69 0.43 -7.39 11.68
C LYS A 69 1.07 -8.52 12.49
N GLU A 70 2.16 -9.11 12.02
CA GLU A 70 2.88 -10.18 12.76
C GLU A 70 3.38 -9.70 14.13
N VAL A 71 3.82 -8.44 14.24
CA VAL A 71 4.37 -7.87 15.49
C VAL A 71 3.26 -7.36 16.41
N SER A 72 2.21 -6.76 15.85
CA SER A 72 1.20 -5.98 16.56
C SER A 72 -0.12 -6.71 16.80
N GLY A 73 -0.45 -7.70 15.96
CA GLY A 73 -1.79 -8.30 15.91
C GLY A 73 -2.84 -7.43 15.20
N ALA A 74 -2.44 -6.33 14.55
CA ALA A 74 -3.37 -5.39 13.93
C ALA A 74 -4.32 -6.02 12.91
N VAL A 75 -5.54 -5.49 12.84
CA VAL A 75 -6.52 -5.82 11.81
C VAL A 75 -6.23 -4.99 10.55
N ILE A 76 -6.13 -5.66 9.41
CA ILE A 76 -5.92 -5.00 8.11
C ILE A 76 -7.27 -4.81 7.43
N HIS A 77 -7.58 -3.57 7.10
CA HIS A 77 -8.75 -3.13 6.36
C HIS A 77 -8.34 -2.74 4.93
N MET A 78 -9.08 -3.25 3.95
CA MET A 78 -8.89 -2.95 2.53
C MET A 78 -10.23 -3.04 1.83
N SER A 79 -10.42 -2.28 0.75
CA SER A 79 -11.58 -2.44 -0.11
C SER A 79 -11.67 -3.86 -0.65
N GLU A 80 -12.90 -4.36 -0.82
CA GLU A 80 -13.11 -5.69 -1.40
C GLU A 80 -12.46 -5.83 -2.79
N ILE A 81 -12.55 -4.78 -3.60
CA ILE A 81 -11.91 -4.72 -4.92
C ILE A 81 -10.38 -4.86 -4.79
N GLY A 82 -9.75 -4.11 -3.88
CA GLY A 82 -8.31 -4.22 -3.64
C GLY A 82 -7.90 -5.62 -3.19
N ARG A 83 -8.70 -6.23 -2.31
CA ARG A 83 -8.49 -7.61 -1.86
C ARG A 83 -8.59 -8.60 -3.02
N GLN A 84 -9.59 -8.45 -3.89
CA GLN A 84 -9.76 -9.28 -5.08
C GLN A 84 -8.57 -9.15 -6.03
N ILE A 85 -8.08 -7.94 -6.30
CA ILE A 85 -6.89 -7.72 -7.15
C ILE A 85 -5.65 -8.45 -6.60
N ILE A 86 -5.44 -8.41 -5.28
CA ILE A 86 -4.31 -9.09 -4.64
C ILE A 86 -4.42 -10.62 -4.76
N HIS A 87 -5.63 -11.19 -4.64
CA HIS A 87 -5.85 -12.63 -4.77
C HIS A 87 -5.88 -13.11 -6.23
N ASN A 88 -6.34 -12.28 -7.15
CA ASN A 88 -6.53 -12.63 -8.57
C ASN A 88 -5.25 -12.38 -9.40
N LYS A 89 -4.07 -12.38 -8.77
CA LYS A 89 -2.76 -12.16 -9.43
C LYS A 89 -2.46 -13.08 -10.62
N HIS A 90 -3.25 -14.15 -10.80
CA HIS A 90 -3.14 -15.11 -11.88
C HIS A 90 -3.61 -14.58 -13.26
N ASP A 91 -4.34 -13.46 -13.32
CA ASP A 91 -4.80 -12.91 -14.60
C ASP A 91 -4.19 -11.54 -14.94
N GLN A 92 -2.86 -11.50 -14.93
CA GLN A 92 -2.09 -10.32 -15.36
C GLN A 92 -2.49 -9.85 -16.76
N LYS A 93 -2.87 -10.79 -17.64
CA LYS A 93 -3.29 -10.49 -19.00
C LYS A 93 -4.62 -9.75 -19.02
N GLN A 94 -5.63 -10.23 -18.31
CA GLN A 94 -6.93 -9.55 -18.22
C GLN A 94 -6.79 -8.18 -17.53
N ILE A 95 -5.93 -8.06 -16.51
CA ILE A 95 -5.65 -6.76 -15.86
C ILE A 95 -5.02 -5.81 -16.87
N ALA A 96 -4.03 -6.24 -17.64
CA ALA A 96 -3.39 -5.43 -18.66
C ALA A 96 -4.37 -5.02 -19.77
N GLU A 97 -5.20 -5.94 -20.27
CA GLU A 97 -6.21 -5.67 -21.30
C GLU A 97 -7.27 -4.67 -20.80
N THR A 98 -7.79 -4.88 -19.58
CA THR A 98 -8.79 -3.99 -18.98
C THR A 98 -8.20 -2.59 -18.73
N THR A 99 -6.96 -2.53 -18.24
CA THR A 99 -6.23 -1.27 -18.03
C THR A 99 -5.96 -0.56 -19.35
N LYS A 100 -5.57 -1.31 -20.39
CA LYS A 100 -5.35 -0.76 -21.73
C LYS A 100 -6.62 -0.13 -22.28
N LYS A 101 -7.72 -0.87 -22.24
CA LYS A 101 -9.04 -0.42 -22.68
C LYS A 101 -9.44 0.87 -21.96
N PHE A 102 -9.33 0.89 -20.63
CA PHE A 102 -9.65 2.08 -19.82
C PHE A 102 -8.88 3.31 -20.32
N TYR A 103 -7.56 3.23 -20.46
CA TYR A 103 -6.77 4.41 -20.86
C TYR A 103 -7.06 4.87 -22.30
N VAL A 104 -7.26 3.95 -23.23
CA VAL A 104 -7.60 4.28 -24.63
C VAL A 104 -8.97 4.95 -24.72
N GLU A 105 -9.97 4.41 -24.03
CA GLU A 105 -11.33 5.00 -23.98
C GLU A 105 -11.34 6.41 -23.38
N HIS A 106 -10.36 6.74 -22.54
CA HIS A 106 -10.21 8.05 -21.91
C HIS A 106 -9.17 8.95 -22.61
N GLY A 107 -8.81 8.65 -23.87
CA GLY A 107 -8.07 9.56 -24.75
C GLY A 107 -6.55 9.44 -24.69
N ILE A 108 -6.00 8.44 -24.01
CA ILE A 108 -4.56 8.15 -24.09
C ILE A 108 -4.29 7.37 -25.38
N ALA A 109 -3.33 7.82 -26.19
CA ALA A 109 -2.96 7.13 -27.42
C ALA A 109 -2.49 5.70 -27.13
N GLU A 110 -2.96 4.74 -27.93
CA GLU A 110 -2.67 3.31 -27.73
C GLU A 110 -1.16 3.01 -27.64
N LYS A 111 -0.36 3.61 -28.53
CA LYS A 111 1.11 3.52 -28.52
C LYS A 111 1.75 3.92 -27.18
N THR A 112 1.13 4.86 -26.46
CA THR A 112 1.61 5.31 -25.15
C THR A 112 1.27 4.25 -24.11
N VAL A 113 0.04 3.74 -24.12
CA VAL A 113 -0.42 2.71 -23.19
C VAL A 113 0.41 1.42 -23.33
N ASP A 114 0.69 0.99 -24.56
CA ASP A 114 1.51 -0.19 -24.86
C ASP A 114 2.95 -0.07 -24.34
N ALA A 115 3.49 1.15 -24.27
CA ALA A 115 4.82 1.38 -23.71
C ALA A 115 4.88 1.27 -22.18
N TYR A 116 3.74 1.29 -21.48
CA TYR A 116 3.63 1.27 -20.02
C TYR A 116 3.08 -0.04 -19.44
N LEU A 117 2.46 -0.91 -20.24
CA LEU A 117 1.83 -2.16 -19.79
C LEU A 117 2.62 -3.44 -20.12
N VAL A 118 3.93 -3.32 -20.38
CA VAL A 118 4.85 -4.45 -20.64
C VAL A 118 5.39 -5.03 -19.33
#